data_AF-A0A016S4U6-F1
#
_entry.id   AF-A0A016S4U6-F1
#
_cell.length_a   1.000
_cell.length_b   1.000
_cell.length_c   1.000
_cell.angle_alpha   90.00
_cell.angle_beta   90.00
_cell.angle_gamma   90.00
#
_symmetry.space_group_name_H-M   'P 1'
#
loop_
_entity.id
_entity.type
_entity.pdbx_description
1 polymer ?
#
loop_
_entity_poly.entity_id
_entity_poly.type
_entity_poly.pdbx_seq_one_letter_code
_entity_poly.pdbx_strand_id
1 'polypeptide(L)'
;MLQCAKGARVHNEQRCMIRTLIHGQLVIFVIHSVFIVAIQLMHVWKYTFSSSPCEVLTSAITCTILRFPLTTSYFSFVILQFMMVLERIIATFRKNRYERAGQRIGVCLLLVGVALSATLTLWTIQEENFSSSYPYCSSGSAITIARLSVVHYALCAICAASLFGILGLRVYNKFALDRKTFSLGDSFHLRENQHIIQLLYPLAIFQAIFLLFFVAGGAVVAAFRHTMELIIFRTIFAAFYFIPYYTAITPILILLIIQKAKRSSDRRLETMRNVTNAKEMYFTSYYKSWNKL
;
A
#
# COMPACT_ATOMS: atom_id res chain seq x y z
N MET A 1 19.69 23.55 23.13
CA MET A 1 20.24 23.19 21.80
C MET A 1 20.45 21.68 21.61
N LEU A 2 21.01 20.92 22.56
CA LEU A 2 21.20 19.46 22.40
C LEU A 2 19.91 18.64 22.18
N GLN A 3 18.80 19.02 22.83
CA GLN A 3 17.50 18.34 22.62
C GLN A 3 16.89 18.63 21.23
N CYS A 4 17.08 19.83 20.67
CA CYS A 4 16.65 20.15 19.30
C CYS A 4 17.48 19.39 18.24
N ALA A 5 18.79 19.25 18.46
CA ALA A 5 19.66 18.50 17.55
C ALA A 5 19.36 16.98 17.56
N LYS A 6 19.05 16.41 18.74
CA LYS A 6 18.57 15.02 18.85
C LYS A 6 17.20 14.85 18.17
N GLY A 7 16.26 15.77 18.37
CA GLY A 7 14.95 15.73 17.72
C GLY A 7 15.02 15.79 16.19
N ALA A 8 15.89 16.65 15.63
CA ALA A 8 16.07 16.78 14.19
C ALA A 8 16.70 15.53 13.54
N ARG A 9 17.63 14.85 14.23
CA ARG A 9 18.25 13.60 13.75
C ARG A 9 17.25 12.44 13.74
N VAL A 10 16.47 12.28 14.82
CA VAL A 10 15.44 11.22 14.91
C VAL A 10 14.34 11.43 13.88
N HIS A 11 13.95 12.68 13.63
CA HIS A 11 12.97 13.05 12.61
C HIS A 11 13.39 12.64 11.18
N ASN A 12 14.67 12.84 10.81
CA ASN A 12 15.15 12.43 9.49
C ASN A 12 15.20 10.91 9.32
N GLU A 13 15.55 10.17 10.37
CA GLU A 13 15.64 8.70 10.32
C GLU A 13 14.25 8.03 10.26
N GLN A 14 13.28 8.52 11.06
CA GLN A 14 11.91 7.99 11.07
C GLN A 14 11.17 8.26 9.73
N ARG A 15 11.42 9.41 9.10
CA ARG A 15 10.94 9.68 7.73
C ARG A 15 11.61 8.79 6.69
N CYS A 16 12.91 8.53 6.82
CA CYS A 16 13.65 7.75 5.84
C CYS A 16 13.15 6.29 5.77
N MET A 17 12.83 5.69 6.92
CA MET A 17 12.35 4.30 6.99
C MET A 17 11.01 4.09 6.28
N ILE A 18 9.98 4.86 6.62
CA ILE A 18 8.65 4.72 5.97
C ILE A 18 8.69 5.14 4.52
N ARG A 19 9.50 6.16 4.17
CA ARG A 19 9.71 6.54 2.77
C ARG A 19 10.29 5.39 1.97
N THR A 20 11.19 4.60 2.54
CA THR A 20 11.75 3.42 1.87
C THR A 20 10.64 2.41 1.52
N LEU A 21 9.73 2.12 2.47
CA LEU A 21 8.61 1.21 2.23
C LEU A 21 7.59 1.78 1.22
N ILE A 22 7.24 3.07 1.33
CA ILE A 22 6.34 3.74 0.39
C ILE A 22 6.95 3.81 -1.02
N HIS A 23 8.24 4.13 -1.14
CA HIS A 23 8.91 4.12 -2.44
C HIS A 23 9.00 2.72 -3.02
N GLY A 24 9.31 1.71 -2.20
CA GLY A 24 9.26 0.31 -2.62
C GLY A 24 7.88 -0.08 -3.17
N GLN A 25 6.82 0.26 -2.45
CA GLN A 25 5.44 0.04 -2.89
C GLN A 25 5.13 0.73 -4.23
N LEU A 26 5.55 1.99 -4.41
CA LEU A 26 5.36 2.73 -5.66
C LEU A 26 6.11 2.09 -6.83
N VAL A 27 7.35 1.64 -6.62
CA VAL A 27 8.12 0.93 -7.66
C VAL A 27 7.39 -0.36 -8.06
N ILE A 28 6.84 -1.09 -7.11
CA ILE A 28 6.08 -2.32 -7.38
C ILE A 28 4.78 -2.00 -8.13
N PHE A 29 4.12 -0.86 -7.89
CA PHE A 29 2.97 -0.42 -8.71
C PHE A 29 3.36 -0.19 -10.17
N VAL A 30 4.53 0.40 -10.42
CA VAL A 30 5.03 0.60 -11.78
C VAL A 30 5.33 -0.73 -12.44
N ILE A 31 6.02 -1.64 -11.75
CA ILE A 31 6.31 -2.99 -12.24
C ILE A 31 5.01 -3.69 -12.63
N HIS A 32 4.03 -3.74 -11.72
CA HIS A 32 2.71 -4.35 -11.98
C HIS A 32 2.04 -3.74 -13.21
N SER A 33 2.01 -2.41 -13.30
CA SER A 33 1.41 -1.67 -14.41
C SER A 33 2.10 -1.96 -15.76
N VAL A 34 3.42 -2.08 -15.79
CA VAL A 34 4.18 -2.42 -17.01
C VAL A 34 3.83 -3.83 -17.48
N PHE A 35 3.80 -4.81 -16.57
CA PHE A 35 3.51 -6.20 -16.92
C PHE A 35 2.05 -6.42 -17.34
N ILE A 36 1.08 -5.74 -16.71
CA ILE A 36 -0.31 -5.82 -17.17
C ILE A 36 -0.47 -5.23 -18.56
N VAL A 37 0.14 -4.07 -18.84
CA VAL A 37 0.10 -3.46 -20.19
C VAL A 37 0.75 -4.40 -21.21
N ALA A 38 1.90 -5.01 -20.89
CA ALA A 38 2.55 -5.98 -21.77
C ALA A 38 1.66 -7.18 -22.11
N ILE A 39 0.97 -7.76 -21.11
CA ILE A 39 0.03 -8.87 -21.32
C ILE A 39 -1.14 -8.43 -22.20
N GLN A 40 -1.74 -7.27 -21.94
CA GLN A 40 -2.89 -6.79 -22.73
C GLN A 40 -2.48 -6.46 -24.17
N LEU A 41 -1.31 -5.82 -24.38
CA LEU A 41 -0.78 -5.55 -25.71
C LEU A 41 -0.49 -6.84 -26.48
N MET A 42 0.09 -7.85 -25.81
CA MET A 42 0.33 -9.16 -26.42
C MET A 42 -1.00 -9.82 -26.86
N HIS A 43 -2.03 -9.78 -26.02
CA HIS A 43 -3.33 -10.33 -26.38
C HIS A 43 -3.95 -9.56 -27.55
N VAL A 44 -4.01 -8.22 -27.48
CA VAL A 44 -4.57 -7.39 -28.56
C VAL A 44 -3.85 -7.68 -29.87
N TRP A 45 -2.52 -7.70 -29.87
CA TRP A 45 -1.71 -8.03 -31.04
C TRP A 45 -2.09 -9.40 -31.63
N LYS A 46 -2.16 -10.44 -30.78
CA LYS A 46 -2.55 -11.77 -31.24
C LYS A 46 -3.97 -11.80 -31.80
N TYR A 47 -4.93 -11.14 -31.14
CA TYR A 47 -6.31 -11.11 -31.63
C TYR A 47 -6.47 -10.32 -32.93
N THR A 48 -5.68 -9.27 -33.17
CA THR A 48 -5.79 -8.44 -34.39
C THR A 48 -5.04 -8.99 -35.58
N PHE A 49 -3.91 -9.67 -35.37
CA PHE A 49 -3.01 -10.10 -36.44
C PHE A 49 -3.00 -11.61 -36.72
N SER A 50 -3.70 -12.43 -35.92
CA SER A 50 -3.82 -13.87 -36.20
C SER A 50 -4.89 -14.12 -37.25
N SER A 51 -4.55 -14.90 -38.27
CA SER A 51 -5.50 -15.27 -39.34
C SER A 51 -6.24 -16.57 -39.01
N SER A 52 -5.65 -17.42 -38.17
CA SER A 52 -6.24 -18.68 -37.71
C SER A 52 -6.52 -18.67 -36.20
N PRO A 53 -7.58 -19.36 -35.72
CA PRO A 53 -7.88 -19.47 -34.29
C PRO A 53 -6.76 -20.12 -33.48
N CYS A 54 -5.90 -20.92 -34.12
CA CYS A 54 -4.81 -21.65 -33.48
C CYS A 54 -3.61 -20.75 -33.15
N GLU A 55 -3.40 -19.66 -33.90
CA GLU A 55 -2.31 -18.69 -33.68
C GLU A 55 -2.54 -17.79 -32.45
N VAL A 56 -3.80 -17.64 -32.05
CA VAL A 56 -4.19 -16.82 -30.88
C VAL A 56 -3.72 -17.45 -29.58
N LEU A 57 -3.50 -18.77 -29.56
CA LEU A 57 -3.05 -19.46 -28.35
C LEU A 57 -1.64 -19.00 -27.93
N THR A 58 -1.47 -18.86 -26.61
CA THR A 58 -0.20 -18.50 -25.98
C THR A 58 0.29 -19.66 -25.15
N SER A 59 1.58 -19.99 -25.27
CA SER A 59 2.18 -21.05 -24.47
C SER A 59 2.11 -20.74 -22.98
N ALA A 60 1.91 -21.78 -22.16
CA ALA A 60 1.86 -21.65 -20.70
C ALA A 60 3.15 -21.05 -20.13
N ILE A 61 4.31 -21.28 -20.76
CA ILE A 61 5.60 -20.72 -20.36
C ILE A 61 5.61 -19.20 -20.49
N THR A 62 5.32 -18.67 -21.68
CA THR A 62 5.28 -17.21 -21.92
C THR A 62 4.28 -16.54 -20.97
N CYS A 63 3.13 -17.19 -20.80
CA CYS A 63 2.10 -16.74 -19.88
C CYS A 63 2.58 -16.68 -18.43
N THR A 64 3.28 -17.71 -17.97
CA THR A 64 3.80 -17.80 -16.60
C THR A 64 4.89 -16.76 -16.35
N ILE A 65 5.79 -16.56 -17.31
CA ILE A 65 6.86 -15.54 -17.21
C ILE A 65 6.26 -14.14 -17.05
N LEU A 66 5.23 -13.79 -17.83
CA LEU A 66 4.58 -12.48 -17.73
C LEU A 66 3.72 -12.35 -16.47
N ARG A 67 3.06 -13.45 -16.06
CA ARG A 67 2.21 -13.47 -14.86
C ARG A 67 3.01 -13.41 -13.57
N PHE A 68 4.21 -13.98 -13.53
CA PHE A 68 4.97 -14.11 -12.30
C PHE A 68 5.28 -12.75 -11.63
N PRO A 69 5.82 -11.74 -12.32
CA PRO A 69 6.02 -10.40 -11.75
C PRO A 69 4.70 -9.72 -11.36
N LEU A 70 3.63 -9.95 -12.12
CA LEU A 70 2.31 -9.38 -11.86
C LEU A 70 1.69 -9.94 -10.56
N THR A 71 1.68 -11.26 -10.37
CA THR A 71 1.20 -11.90 -9.15
C THR A 71 2.08 -11.56 -7.96
N THR A 72 3.41 -11.58 -8.13
CA THR A 72 4.37 -11.20 -7.08
C THR A 72 4.14 -9.76 -6.60
N SER A 73 3.90 -8.84 -7.55
CA SER A 73 3.64 -7.44 -7.24
C SER A 73 2.35 -7.28 -6.43
N TYR A 74 1.28 -7.96 -6.86
CA TYR A 74 0.01 -7.95 -6.17
C TYR A 74 0.11 -8.48 -4.72
N PHE A 75 0.75 -9.62 -4.51
CA PHE A 75 1.00 -10.15 -3.16
C PHE A 75 1.83 -9.17 -2.32
N SER A 76 2.82 -8.54 -2.95
CA SER A 76 3.66 -7.54 -2.30
C SER A 76 2.87 -6.32 -1.84
N PHE A 77 1.82 -5.91 -2.55
CA PHE A 77 1.01 -4.78 -2.10
C PHE A 77 0.41 -5.01 -0.72
N VAL A 78 -0.14 -6.20 -0.50
CA VAL A 78 -0.78 -6.55 0.76
C VAL A 78 0.25 -6.76 1.86
N ILE A 79 1.33 -7.49 1.55
CA ILE A 79 2.38 -7.79 2.52
C ILE A 79 3.12 -6.52 2.94
N LEU A 80 3.49 -5.63 2.01
CA LEU A 80 4.16 -4.38 2.34
C LEU A 80 3.25 -3.40 3.07
N GLN A 81 1.95 -3.38 2.77
CA GLN A 81 0.98 -2.64 3.58
C GLN A 81 1.01 -3.11 5.04
N PHE A 82 1.01 -4.42 5.26
CA PHE A 82 1.15 -4.99 6.61
C PHE A 82 2.51 -4.64 7.25
N MET A 83 3.61 -4.71 6.49
CA MET A 83 4.94 -4.33 6.99
C MET A 83 5.00 -2.85 7.40
N MET A 84 4.32 -1.95 6.67
CA MET A 84 4.18 -0.55 7.08
C MET A 84 3.43 -0.40 8.40
N VAL A 85 2.37 -1.19 8.64
CA VAL A 85 1.65 -1.18 9.92
C VAL A 85 2.54 -1.71 11.05
N LEU A 86 3.22 -2.83 10.84
CA LEU A 86 4.14 -3.42 11.80
C LEU A 86 5.25 -2.44 12.18
N GLU A 87 5.81 -1.76 11.19
CA GLU A 87 6.82 -0.73 11.39
C GLU A 87 6.29 0.45 12.22
N ARG A 88 5.04 0.90 12.00
CA ARG A 88 4.37 1.91 12.84
C ARG A 88 4.13 1.42 14.27
N ILE A 89 3.79 0.15 14.48
CA ILE A 89 3.64 -0.46 15.80
C ILE A 89 4.98 -0.45 16.53
N ILE A 90 6.06 -0.90 15.87
CA ILE A 90 7.41 -0.90 16.44
C ILE A 90 7.86 0.53 16.79
N ALA A 91 7.63 1.49 15.90
CA ALA A 91 7.96 2.90 16.14
C ALA A 91 7.19 3.47 17.35
N THR A 92 5.93 3.07 17.54
CA THR A 92 5.08 3.55 18.63
C THR A 92 5.49 2.95 19.98
N PHE A 93 5.74 1.64 20.05
CA PHE A 93 5.96 0.95 21.33
C PHE A 93 7.44 0.71 21.69
N ARG A 94 8.37 0.79 20.74
CA ARG A 94 9.80 0.49 20.96
C ARG A 94 10.74 1.62 20.50
N LYS A 95 10.38 2.86 20.81
CA LYS A 95 11.11 4.10 20.45
C LYS A 95 12.64 3.99 20.60
N ASN A 96 13.16 3.66 21.78
CA ASN A 96 14.62 3.63 22.05
C ASN A 96 15.41 2.61 21.19
N ARG A 97 14.77 1.56 20.70
CA ARG A 97 15.40 0.57 19.80
C ARG A 97 15.21 0.96 18.34
N TYR A 98 14.06 1.54 18.02
CA TYR A 98 13.73 2.03 16.69
C TYR A 98 14.69 3.15 16.25
N GLU A 99 15.00 4.10 17.13
CA GLU A 99 15.95 5.19 16.85
C GLU A 99 17.38 4.68 16.56
N ARG A 100 17.82 3.60 17.20
CA ARG A 100 19.18 3.06 16.98
C ARG A 100 19.32 2.27 15.68
N ALA A 101 18.22 1.75 15.15
CA ALA A 101 18.27 0.84 14.01
C ALA A 101 18.37 1.59 12.66
N GLY A 102 18.00 2.87 12.62
CA GLY A 102 18.05 3.69 11.40
C GLY A 102 17.28 3.06 10.23
N GLN A 103 17.69 3.38 8.98
CA GLN A 103 17.00 2.92 7.76
C GLN A 103 16.94 1.38 7.60
N ARG A 104 17.77 0.62 8.34
CA ARG A 104 17.93 -0.83 8.19
C ARG A 104 16.63 -1.60 8.40
N ILE A 105 15.76 -1.16 9.32
CA ILE A 105 14.47 -1.82 9.56
C ILE A 105 13.59 -1.72 8.31
N GLY A 106 13.47 -0.52 7.72
CA GLY A 106 12.64 -0.30 6.53
C GLY A 106 13.11 -1.14 5.33
N VAL A 107 14.43 -1.20 5.10
CA VAL A 107 15.03 -2.03 4.03
C VAL A 107 14.82 -3.52 4.30
N CYS A 108 15.04 -3.98 5.53
CA CYS A 108 14.84 -5.38 5.90
C CYS A 108 13.38 -5.82 5.69
N LEU A 109 12.42 -5.02 6.18
CA LEU A 109 10.99 -5.29 5.99
C LEU A 109 10.57 -5.29 4.52
N LEU A 110 11.13 -4.39 3.70
CA LEU A 110 10.90 -4.36 2.26
C LEU A 110 11.40 -5.65 1.59
N LEU A 111 12.65 -6.04 1.85
CA LEU A 111 13.27 -7.23 1.27
C LEU A 111 12.53 -8.51 1.68
N VAL A 112 12.22 -8.65 2.98
CA VAL A 112 11.45 -9.78 3.50
C VAL A 112 10.05 -9.83 2.88
N GLY A 113 9.39 -8.67 2.75
CA GLY A 113 8.06 -8.59 2.14
C GLY A 113 8.06 -9.05 0.68
N VAL A 114 9.00 -8.57 -0.13
CA VAL A 114 9.13 -8.95 -1.54
C VAL A 114 9.52 -10.43 -1.69
N ALA A 115 10.46 -10.92 -0.88
CA ALA A 115 10.89 -12.32 -0.91
C ALA A 115 9.75 -13.28 -0.53
N LEU A 116 8.95 -12.92 0.49
CA LEU A 116 7.77 -13.68 0.88
C LEU A 116 6.75 -13.73 -0.27
N SER A 117 6.46 -12.60 -0.92
CA SER A 117 5.57 -12.54 -2.08
C SER A 117 6.03 -13.40 -3.25
N ALA A 118 7.33 -13.37 -3.55
CA ALA A 118 7.91 -14.18 -4.63
C ALA A 118 7.79 -15.67 -4.30
N THR A 119 8.07 -16.06 -3.05
CA THR A 119 7.97 -17.45 -2.57
C THR A 119 6.52 -17.95 -2.64
N LEU A 120 5.55 -17.15 -2.19
CA LEU A 120 4.13 -17.47 -2.31
C LEU A 120 3.72 -17.62 -3.78
N THR A 121 4.21 -16.74 -4.66
CA THR A 121 3.93 -16.83 -6.09
C THR A 121 4.50 -18.12 -6.68
N LEU A 122 5.75 -18.47 -6.38
CA LEU A 122 6.36 -19.74 -6.79
C LEU A 122 5.52 -20.93 -6.34
N TRP A 123 5.09 -20.94 -5.07
CA TRP A 123 4.26 -22.02 -4.53
C TRP A 123 2.92 -22.17 -5.27
N THR A 124 2.29 -21.06 -5.67
CA THR A 124 1.04 -21.11 -6.44
C THR A 124 1.19 -21.68 -7.84
N ILE A 125 2.37 -21.62 -8.46
CA ILE A 125 2.58 -22.04 -9.87
C ILE A 125 3.27 -23.40 -10.01
N GLN A 126 3.67 -24.05 -8.91
CA GLN A 126 4.46 -25.30 -8.93
C GLN A 126 3.86 -26.44 -9.75
N GLU A 127 2.53 -26.55 -9.82
CA GLU A 127 1.82 -27.62 -10.54
C GLU A 127 1.37 -27.22 -11.95
N GLU A 128 1.82 -26.07 -12.46
CA GLU A 128 1.41 -25.61 -13.80
C GLU A 128 1.99 -26.53 -14.89
N ASN A 129 1.13 -27.01 -15.78
CA ASN A 129 1.56 -27.79 -16.94
C ASN A 129 2.08 -26.86 -18.06
N PHE A 130 3.41 -26.72 -18.12
CA PHE A 130 4.10 -25.85 -19.08
C PHE A 130 3.97 -26.27 -20.55
N SER A 131 3.51 -27.49 -20.83
CA SER A 131 3.25 -27.98 -22.19
C SER A 131 1.91 -27.53 -22.75
N SER A 132 1.06 -26.89 -21.94
CA SER A 132 -0.26 -26.42 -22.37
C SER A 132 -0.20 -25.09 -23.11
N SER A 133 -1.22 -24.83 -23.93
CA SER A 133 -1.43 -23.55 -24.61
C SER A 133 -2.81 -23.00 -24.29
N TYR A 134 -2.89 -21.68 -24.09
CA TYR A 134 -4.07 -21.02 -23.54
C TYR A 134 -4.51 -19.82 -24.40
N PRO A 135 -5.82 -19.61 -24.59
CA PRO A 135 -6.33 -18.47 -25.35
C PRO A 135 -6.17 -17.15 -24.58
N TYR A 136 -6.09 -17.20 -23.24
CA TYR A 136 -5.94 -16.01 -22.40
C TYR A 136 -5.06 -16.27 -21.19
N CYS A 137 -4.18 -15.31 -20.88
CA CYS A 137 -3.35 -15.32 -19.68
C CYS A 137 -4.08 -14.83 -18.43
N SER A 138 -4.79 -15.75 -17.77
CA SER A 138 -5.45 -15.52 -16.48
C SER A 138 -4.53 -15.70 -15.26
N SER A 139 -4.88 -15.05 -14.15
CA SER A 139 -4.10 -15.10 -12.89
C SER A 139 -4.05 -16.50 -12.25
N GLY A 140 -4.98 -17.39 -12.57
CA GLY A 140 -4.98 -18.81 -12.18
C GLY A 140 -5.40 -19.74 -13.32
N SER A 141 -4.99 -21.01 -13.26
CA SER A 141 -5.47 -22.12 -14.09
C SER A 141 -6.39 -23.03 -13.27
N ALA A 142 -7.08 -23.99 -13.89
CA ALA A 142 -7.92 -24.94 -13.16
C ALA A 142 -7.14 -25.76 -12.13
N ILE A 143 -5.83 -25.95 -12.34
CA ILE A 143 -4.92 -26.66 -11.44
C ILE A 143 -4.47 -25.73 -10.31
N THR A 144 -4.04 -24.50 -10.63
CA THR A 144 -3.46 -23.59 -9.63
C THR A 144 -4.50 -22.83 -8.80
N ILE A 145 -5.78 -22.85 -9.19
CA ILE A 145 -6.82 -22.04 -8.56
C ILE A 145 -7.01 -22.35 -7.07
N ALA A 146 -6.88 -23.61 -6.65
CA ALA A 146 -7.06 -24.01 -5.25
C ALA A 146 -5.97 -23.38 -4.36
N ARG A 147 -4.69 -23.51 -4.76
CA ARG A 147 -3.54 -22.90 -4.08
C ARG A 147 -3.64 -21.38 -4.09
N LEU A 148 -4.02 -20.80 -5.22
CA LEU A 148 -4.21 -19.36 -5.36
C LEU A 148 -5.30 -18.83 -4.42
N SER A 149 -6.43 -19.54 -4.29
CA SER A 149 -7.51 -19.19 -3.36
C SER A 149 -7.05 -19.24 -1.90
N VAL A 150 -6.24 -20.24 -1.50
CA VAL A 150 -5.65 -20.30 -0.15
C VAL A 150 -4.81 -19.06 0.14
N VAL A 151 -3.93 -18.66 -0.79
CA VAL A 151 -3.13 -17.44 -0.63
C VAL A 151 -4.02 -16.20 -0.57
N HIS A 152 -5.05 -16.10 -1.41
CA HIS A 152 -5.99 -14.98 -1.38
C HIS A 152 -6.73 -14.85 -0.05
N TYR A 153 -7.21 -15.94 0.53
CA TYR A 153 -7.85 -15.90 1.84
C TYR A 153 -6.88 -15.46 2.94
N ALA A 154 -5.63 -15.94 2.89
CA ALA A 154 -4.59 -15.48 3.81
C ALA A 154 -4.29 -13.97 3.64
N LEU A 155 -4.22 -13.47 2.41
CA LEU A 155 -4.02 -12.04 2.14
C LEU A 155 -5.21 -11.19 2.63
N CYS A 156 -6.45 -11.68 2.50
CA CYS A 156 -7.61 -11.02 3.10
C CYS A 156 -7.48 -10.90 4.63
N ALA A 157 -7.05 -11.98 5.30
CA ALA A 157 -6.81 -11.95 6.75
C ALA A 157 -5.71 -10.94 7.13
N ILE A 158 -4.60 -10.91 6.38
CA ILE A 158 -3.51 -9.93 6.58
C ILE A 158 -4.01 -8.49 6.34
N CYS A 159 -4.86 -8.29 5.33
CA CYS A 159 -5.43 -6.98 5.03
C CYS A 159 -6.36 -6.51 6.15
N ALA A 160 -7.21 -7.39 6.67
CA ALA A 160 -8.05 -7.12 7.84
C ALA A 160 -7.20 -6.79 9.07
N ALA A 161 -6.17 -7.58 9.36
CA ALA A 161 -5.23 -7.33 10.45
C ALA A 161 -4.54 -5.96 10.31
N SER A 162 -4.16 -5.57 9.09
CA SER A 162 -3.58 -4.27 8.79
C SER A 162 -4.55 -3.13 9.09
N LEU A 163 -5.83 -3.26 8.68
CA LEU A 163 -6.88 -2.28 8.98
C LEU A 163 -7.11 -2.11 10.48
N PHE A 164 -7.26 -3.21 11.21
CA PHE A 164 -7.42 -3.18 12.66
C PHE A 164 -6.19 -2.59 13.36
N GLY A 165 -4.99 -2.93 12.89
CA GLY A 165 -3.74 -2.35 13.40
C GLY A 165 -3.67 -0.83 13.21
N ILE A 166 -4.04 -0.33 12.03
CA ILE A 166 -4.09 1.12 11.73
C ILE A 166 -5.14 1.81 12.60
N LEU A 167 -6.32 1.22 12.75
CA LEU A 167 -7.40 1.77 13.58
C LEU A 167 -6.98 1.83 15.06
N GLY A 168 -6.38 0.75 15.57
CA GLY A 168 -5.85 0.69 16.93
C GLY A 168 -4.78 1.75 17.18
N LEU A 169 -3.82 1.89 16.27
CA LEU A 169 -2.80 2.94 16.33
C LEU A 169 -3.41 4.35 16.28
N ARG A 170 -4.46 4.56 15.49
CA ARG A 170 -5.16 5.85 15.41
C ARG A 170 -5.85 6.22 16.71
N VAL A 171 -6.55 5.26 17.33
CA VAL A 171 -7.22 5.45 18.63
C VAL A 171 -6.18 5.69 19.72
N TYR A 172 -5.12 4.87 19.75
CA TYR A 172 -4.03 5.01 20.71
C TYR A 172 -3.36 6.39 20.60
N ASN A 173 -2.99 6.83 19.40
CA ASN A 173 -2.33 8.13 19.22
C ASN A 173 -3.23 9.30 19.61
N LYS A 174 -4.55 9.22 19.34
CA LYS A 174 -5.50 10.26 19.77
C LYS A 174 -5.54 10.34 21.29
N PHE A 175 -5.73 9.20 21.94
CA PHE A 175 -5.78 9.13 23.40
C PHE A 175 -4.45 9.55 24.07
N ALA A 176 -3.32 9.19 23.49
CA ALA A 176 -2.00 9.60 23.97
C ALA A 176 -1.79 11.12 23.82
N LEU A 177 -2.26 11.74 22.73
CA LEU A 177 -2.15 13.19 22.54
C LEU A 177 -3.06 13.99 23.48
N ASP A 178 -4.21 13.43 23.87
CA ASP A 178 -5.15 14.09 24.79
C ASP A 178 -4.62 14.12 26.25
N ARG A 179 -3.68 13.23 26.60
CA ARG A 179 -2.99 13.24 27.89
C ARG A 179 -1.93 14.35 27.90
N LYS A 180 -2.12 15.39 28.73
CA LYS A 180 -1.27 16.60 28.79
C LYS A 180 0.15 16.41 29.40
N THR A 181 0.54 15.20 29.77
CA THR A 181 1.75 14.96 30.60
C THR A 181 3.02 14.59 29.81
N PHE A 182 3.05 14.79 28.49
CA PHE A 182 4.17 14.34 27.66
C PHE A 182 5.29 15.38 27.52
N SER A 183 6.53 14.88 27.42
CA SER A 183 7.67 15.68 27.00
C SER A 183 7.44 16.22 25.58
N LEU A 184 7.96 17.42 25.27
CA LEU A 184 7.83 18.05 23.95
C LEU A 184 8.24 17.10 22.80
N GLY A 185 9.25 16.25 23.03
CA GLY A 185 9.70 15.26 22.07
C GLY A 185 8.64 14.19 21.79
N ASP A 186 8.04 13.61 22.83
CA ASP A 186 7.05 12.53 22.67
C ASP A 186 5.77 13.02 21.97
N SER A 187 5.30 14.23 22.32
CA SER A 187 4.16 14.84 21.63
C SER A 187 4.45 15.09 20.15
N PHE A 188 5.69 15.44 19.80
CA PHE A 188 6.10 15.61 18.41
C PHE A 188 6.09 14.28 17.65
N HIS A 189 6.68 13.21 18.19
CA HIS A 189 6.68 11.88 17.56
C HIS A 189 5.27 11.32 17.37
N LEU A 190 4.39 11.49 18.36
CA LEU A 190 2.99 11.04 18.27
C LEU A 190 2.23 11.78 17.16
N ARG A 191 2.45 13.09 17.02
CA ARG A 191 1.82 13.90 15.97
C ARG A 191 2.35 13.53 14.58
N GLU A 192 3.62 13.17 14.45
CA GLU A 192 4.19 12.66 13.20
C GLU A 192 3.63 11.28 12.82
N ASN A 193 3.59 10.35 13.78
CA ASN A 193 2.95 9.05 13.58
C ASN A 193 1.47 9.20 13.20
N GLN A 194 0.75 10.13 13.81
CA GLN A 194 -0.64 10.42 13.46
C GLN A 194 -0.78 10.86 11.99
N HIS A 195 0.14 11.67 11.47
CA HIS A 195 0.10 12.10 10.07
C HIS A 195 0.32 10.94 9.10
N ILE A 196 1.27 10.05 9.40
CA ILE A 196 1.52 8.84 8.61
C ILE A 196 0.31 7.91 8.66
N ILE A 197 -0.30 7.70 9.84
CA ILE A 197 -1.50 6.88 9.99
C ILE A 197 -2.68 7.46 9.20
N GLN A 198 -2.83 8.78 9.14
CA GLN A 198 -3.85 9.44 8.32
C GLN A 198 -3.65 9.19 6.82
N LEU A 199 -2.42 8.99 6.36
CA LEU A 199 -2.12 8.59 4.98
C LEU A 199 -2.38 7.09 4.76
N LEU A 200 -1.95 6.22 5.68
CA LEU A 200 -2.08 4.77 5.55
C LEU A 200 -3.54 4.28 5.66
N TYR A 201 -4.38 4.97 6.43
CA TYR A 201 -5.78 4.58 6.64
C TYR A 201 -6.64 4.54 5.36
N PRO A 202 -6.75 5.61 4.55
CA PRO A 202 -7.52 5.57 3.31
C PRO A 202 -6.91 4.58 2.30
N LEU A 203 -5.59 4.44 2.28
CA LEU A 203 -4.90 3.47 1.44
C LEU A 203 -5.28 2.03 1.79
N ALA A 204 -5.30 1.69 3.08
CA ALA A 204 -5.67 0.37 3.56
C ALA A 204 -7.15 0.05 3.28
N ILE A 205 -8.06 1.03 3.43
CA ILE A 205 -9.47 0.85 3.08
C ILE A 205 -9.60 0.58 1.59
N PHE A 206 -8.94 1.39 0.76
CA PHE A 206 -8.99 1.24 -0.69
C PHE A 206 -8.48 -0.13 -1.13
N GLN A 207 -7.35 -0.57 -0.57
CA GLN A 207 -6.82 -1.90 -0.82
C GLN A 207 -7.77 -3.02 -0.37
N ALA A 208 -8.39 -2.89 0.81
CA ALA A 208 -9.33 -3.89 1.33
C ALA A 208 -10.57 -4.03 0.44
N ILE A 209 -11.11 -2.91 -0.06
CA ILE A 209 -12.26 -2.92 -0.98
C ILE A 209 -11.91 -3.69 -2.26
N PHE A 210 -10.81 -3.31 -2.94
CA PHE A 210 -10.41 -3.96 -4.19
C PHE A 210 -10.05 -5.43 -4.02
N LEU A 211 -9.35 -5.76 -2.92
CA LEU A 211 -9.02 -7.14 -2.58
C LEU A 211 -10.29 -7.95 -2.30
N LEU A 212 -11.23 -7.42 -1.54
CA LEU A 212 -12.50 -8.09 -1.25
C LEU A 212 -13.29 -8.38 -2.53
N PHE A 213 -13.41 -7.40 -3.43
CA PHE A 213 -14.09 -7.60 -4.71
C PHE A 213 -13.41 -8.67 -5.56
N PHE A 214 -12.08 -8.66 -5.64
CA PHE A 214 -11.33 -9.66 -6.39
C PHE A 214 -11.48 -11.07 -5.80
N VAL A 215 -11.35 -11.21 -4.48
CA VAL A 215 -11.42 -12.51 -3.82
C VAL A 215 -12.85 -13.05 -3.76
N ALA A 216 -13.84 -12.21 -3.48
CA ALA A 216 -15.25 -12.61 -3.48
C ALA A 216 -15.71 -13.00 -4.89
N GLY A 217 -15.40 -12.18 -5.90
CA GLY A 217 -15.69 -12.50 -7.31
C GLY A 217 -14.99 -13.79 -7.74
N GLY A 218 -13.70 -13.93 -7.42
CA GLY A 218 -12.95 -15.15 -7.70
C GLY A 218 -13.50 -16.40 -7.01
N ALA A 219 -13.96 -16.29 -5.76
CA ALA A 219 -14.57 -17.39 -5.02
C ALA A 219 -15.90 -17.83 -5.64
N VAL A 220 -16.74 -16.87 -6.07
CA VAL A 220 -17.98 -17.15 -6.80
C VAL A 220 -17.66 -17.90 -8.10
N VAL A 221 -16.74 -17.38 -8.91
CA VAL A 221 -16.35 -18.02 -10.18
C VAL A 221 -15.76 -19.41 -9.95
N ALA A 222 -14.96 -19.60 -8.91
CA ALA A 222 -14.41 -20.89 -8.53
C ALA A 222 -15.48 -21.90 -8.09
N ALA A 223 -16.56 -21.46 -7.43
CA ALA A 223 -17.66 -22.33 -7.03
C ALA A 223 -18.40 -22.94 -8.24
N PHE A 224 -18.48 -22.20 -9.35
CA PHE A 224 -19.10 -22.66 -10.59
C PHE A 224 -18.10 -23.30 -11.58
N ARG A 225 -16.87 -23.61 -11.15
CA ARG A 225 -15.83 -24.14 -12.06
C ARG A 225 -16.21 -25.44 -12.78
N HIS A 226 -17.00 -26.30 -12.14
CA HIS A 226 -17.35 -27.62 -12.68
C HIS A 226 -18.49 -27.56 -13.72
N THR A 227 -19.25 -26.47 -13.72
CA THR A 227 -20.38 -26.25 -14.64
C THR A 227 -20.01 -25.38 -15.84
N MET A 228 -18.77 -24.86 -15.90
CA MET A 228 -18.31 -23.95 -16.94
C MET A 228 -17.24 -24.60 -17.80
N GLU A 229 -17.26 -24.32 -19.11
CA GLU A 229 -16.13 -24.61 -19.97
C GLU A 229 -14.88 -23.84 -19.52
N LEU A 230 -13.70 -24.44 -19.71
CA LEU A 230 -12.42 -23.87 -19.27
C LEU A 230 -12.17 -22.46 -19.83
N ILE A 231 -12.60 -22.20 -21.07
CA ILE A 231 -12.42 -20.90 -21.72
C ILE A 231 -13.28 -19.84 -21.02
N ILE A 232 -14.57 -20.13 -20.80
CA ILE A 232 -15.52 -19.23 -20.13
C ILE A 232 -15.04 -18.93 -18.71
N PHE A 233 -14.64 -19.97 -17.96
CA PHE A 233 -14.11 -19.83 -16.61
C PHE A 233 -12.94 -18.84 -16.55
N ARG A 234 -11.96 -18.96 -17.43
CA ARG A 234 -10.76 -18.11 -17.43
C ARG A 234 -11.05 -16.67 -17.84
N THR A 235 -11.94 -16.48 -18.81
CA THR A 235 -12.34 -15.14 -19.27
C THR A 235 -13.10 -14.41 -18.17
N ILE A 236 -14.06 -15.06 -17.51
CA ILE A 236 -14.79 -14.44 -16.39
C ILE A 236 -13.84 -14.17 -15.23
N PHE A 237 -12.97 -15.12 -14.86
CA PHE A 237 -12.00 -14.92 -13.78
C PHE A 237 -11.05 -13.74 -14.05
N ALA A 238 -10.63 -13.57 -15.30
CA ALA A 238 -9.84 -12.42 -15.72
C ALA A 238 -10.63 -11.10 -15.66
N ALA A 239 -11.92 -11.12 -15.99
CA ALA A 239 -12.79 -9.94 -15.89
C ALA A 239 -12.95 -9.43 -14.45
N PHE A 240 -12.89 -10.33 -13.45
CA PHE A 240 -12.89 -9.97 -12.03
C PHE A 240 -11.54 -9.46 -11.51
N TYR A 241 -10.50 -9.37 -12.36
CA TYR A 241 -9.19 -8.88 -11.95
C TYR A 241 -9.15 -7.35 -11.83
N PHE A 242 -9.67 -6.81 -10.72
CA PHE A 242 -9.76 -5.36 -10.48
C PHE A 242 -8.45 -4.70 -9.99
N ILE A 243 -7.40 -5.48 -9.76
CA ILE A 243 -6.12 -4.99 -9.23
C ILE A 243 -5.45 -3.90 -10.10
N PRO A 244 -5.51 -3.91 -11.45
CA PRO A 244 -4.94 -2.84 -12.28
C PRO A 244 -5.57 -1.47 -12.01
N TYR A 245 -6.86 -1.43 -11.68
CA TYR A 245 -7.52 -0.17 -11.31
C TYR A 245 -7.01 0.34 -9.96
N TYR A 246 -6.78 -0.57 -9.01
CA TYR A 246 -6.16 -0.22 -7.73
C TYR A 246 -4.76 0.38 -7.92
N THR A 247 -3.91 -0.21 -8.77
CA THR A 247 -2.55 0.28 -9.00
C THR A 247 -2.50 1.59 -9.78
N ALA A 248 -3.50 1.88 -10.61
CA ALA A 248 -3.63 3.17 -11.30
C ALA A 248 -4.14 4.31 -10.38
N ILE A 249 -5.14 4.03 -9.54
CA ILE A 249 -5.79 5.05 -8.71
C ILE A 249 -4.95 5.37 -7.46
N THR A 250 -4.27 4.39 -6.89
CA THR A 250 -3.56 4.52 -5.61
C THR A 250 -2.46 5.60 -5.62
N PRO A 251 -1.57 5.69 -6.62
CA PRO A 251 -0.57 6.76 -6.70
C PRO A 251 -1.20 8.17 -6.73
N ILE A 252 -2.31 8.32 -7.47
CA ILE A 252 -3.06 9.58 -7.55
C ILE A 252 -3.61 9.94 -6.16
N LEU A 253 -4.21 8.97 -5.47
CA LEU A 253 -4.71 9.14 -4.10
C LEU A 253 -3.59 9.60 -3.15
N ILE A 254 -2.42 8.97 -3.21
CA ILE A 254 -1.25 9.35 -2.40
C ILE A 254 -0.83 10.79 -2.70
N LEU A 255 -0.74 11.18 -3.98
CA LEU A 255 -0.40 12.55 -4.39
C LEU A 255 -1.40 13.57 -3.86
N LEU A 256 -2.71 13.29 -3.95
CA LEU A 256 -3.76 14.17 -3.44
C LEU A 256 -3.67 14.35 -1.92
N ILE A 257 -3.41 13.27 -1.18
CA ILE A 257 -3.26 13.33 0.29
C ILE A 257 -2.01 14.16 0.65
N ILE A 258 -0.88 13.95 -0.03
CA ILE A 258 0.35 14.73 0.20
C ILE A 258 0.13 16.21 -0.12
N GLN A 259 -0.53 16.54 -1.23
CA GLN A 259 -0.83 17.92 -1.58
C GLN A 259 -1.76 18.58 -0.56
N LYS A 260 -2.75 17.84 -0.04
CA LYS A 260 -3.65 18.33 1.02
C LYS A 260 -2.90 18.56 2.32
N ALA A 261 -1.98 17.66 2.67
CA ALA A 261 -1.10 17.80 3.83
C ALA A 261 -0.20 19.04 3.72
N LYS A 262 0.43 19.25 2.56
CA LYS A 262 1.27 20.42 2.28
C LYS A 262 0.46 21.71 2.42
N ARG A 263 -0.69 21.81 1.73
CA ARG A 263 -1.60 22.97 1.82
C ARG A 263 -2.06 23.27 3.25
N SER A 264 -2.34 22.24 4.05
CA SER A 264 -2.69 22.42 5.47
C SER A 264 -1.52 22.94 6.31
N SER A 265 -0.29 22.52 6.00
CA SER A 265 0.92 23.02 6.66
C SER A 265 1.17 24.49 6.32
N ASP A 266 1.07 24.84 5.04
CA ASP A 266 1.29 26.21 4.56
C ASP A 266 0.29 27.19 5.18
N ARG A 267 -1.00 26.83 5.21
CA ARG A 267 -2.04 27.63 5.90
C ARG A 267 -1.76 27.83 7.39
N ARG A 268 -1.20 26.81 8.05
CA ARG A 268 -0.87 26.89 9.48
C ARG A 268 0.34 27.80 9.72
N LEU A 269 1.33 27.79 8.83
CA LEU A 269 2.46 28.71 8.84
C LEU A 269 2.02 30.14 8.56
N GLU A 270 1.12 30.36 7.60
CA GLU A 270 0.52 31.68 7.33
C GLU A 270 -0.26 32.20 8.53
N THR A 271 -1.05 31.34 9.19
CA THR A 271 -1.77 31.70 10.42
C THR A 271 -0.79 32.07 11.53
N MET A 272 0.27 31.29 11.75
CA MET A 272 1.30 31.60 12.76
C MET A 272 2.08 32.88 12.42
N ARG A 273 2.38 33.11 11.13
CA ARG A 273 3.02 34.33 10.64
C ARG A 273 2.13 35.56 10.87
N ASN A 274 0.83 35.43 10.64
CA ASN A 274 -0.15 36.48 10.93
C ASN A 274 -0.36 36.66 12.46
N VAL A 275 -0.16 35.61 13.26
CA VAL A 275 -0.12 35.70 14.74
C VAL A 275 1.21 36.29 15.25
N THR A 276 2.27 36.39 14.45
CA THR A 276 3.40 37.27 14.81
C THR A 276 3.03 38.75 14.78
N ASN A 277 2.01 39.16 13.99
CA ASN A 277 1.32 40.45 14.18
C ASN A 277 0.38 40.45 15.41
N ALA A 278 0.20 39.32 16.10
CA ALA A 278 -0.46 39.32 17.41
C ALA A 278 0.42 39.91 18.51
N LYS A 279 1.73 40.11 18.30
CA LYS A 279 2.52 40.97 19.18
C LYS A 279 1.98 42.41 19.13
N GLU A 280 1.67 42.88 17.92
CA GLU A 280 0.93 44.12 17.67
C GLU A 280 -0.45 44.08 18.34
N MET A 281 -1.22 43.00 18.19
CA MET A 281 -2.54 42.85 18.82
C MET A 281 -2.51 42.80 20.36
N TYR A 282 -1.49 42.17 20.95
CA TYR A 282 -1.26 42.09 22.40
C TYR A 282 -0.82 43.44 22.97
N PHE A 283 0.10 44.14 22.28
CA PHE A 283 0.49 45.51 22.65
C PHE A 283 -0.63 46.52 22.43
N THR A 284 -1.45 46.37 21.39
CA THR A 284 -2.61 47.25 21.12
C THR A 284 -3.70 47.06 22.19
N SER A 285 -3.90 45.83 22.67
CA SER A 285 -4.81 45.55 23.78
C SER A 285 -4.33 46.18 25.09
N TYR A 286 -3.02 46.09 25.39
CA TYR A 286 -2.44 46.75 26.57
C TYR A 286 -2.48 48.27 26.47
N TYR A 287 -2.19 48.84 25.29
CA TYR A 287 -2.22 50.28 25.04
C TYR A 287 -3.64 50.87 25.19
N LYS A 288 -4.67 50.14 24.72
CA LYS A 288 -6.08 50.51 24.94
C LYS A 288 -6.52 50.44 26.40
N SER A 289 -5.95 49.54 27.20
CA SER A 289 -6.21 49.47 28.64
C SER A 289 -5.50 50.59 29.40
N TRP A 290 -4.34 51.05 28.92
CA TRP A 290 -3.55 52.09 29.58
C TRP A 290 -4.06 53.52 29.31
N ASN A 291 -4.53 53.81 28.08
CA ASN A 291 -5.08 55.12 27.70
C ASN A 291 -6.57 55.32 28.09
N LYS A 292 -7.11 54.43 28.93
CA LYS A 292 -8.45 54.56 29.53
C LYS A 292 -8.41 55.00 31.01
N LEU A 293 -7.23 55.32 31.52
CA LEU A 293 -6.99 56.09 32.75
C LEU A 293 -6.61 57.53 32.36
#